data_AF-A0A7W0K0Y4-F1
#
_entry.id   AF-A0A7W0K0Y4-F1
#
_cell.length_a   1.000
_cell.length_b   1.000
_cell.length_c   1.000
_cell.angle_alpha   90.00
_cell.angle_beta   90.00
_cell.angle_gamma   90.00
#
_symmetry.space_group_name_H-M   'P 1'
#
loop_
_entity.id
_entity.type
_entity.pdbx_description
1 polymer ?
#
loop_
_entity_poly.entity_id
_entity_poly.type
_entity_poly.pdbx_seq_one_letter_code
_entity_poly.pdbx_strand_id
1 'polypeptide(L)'
;MAEVRRAEPADFPAVARLLHTSGADTYDRFAGGRERALRVLERSLGEPGTASSADVVWVAELDGTVAAAMAGFPVYEALPRSRAFLRLALGSTPPWRWPVALSLFWAAGRGAPGPPAAAFYVDALAS
;
A
#
# COMPACT_ATOMS: atom_id res chain seq x y z
N MET A 1 -3.92 -26.33 2.95
CA MET A 1 -2.74 -25.99 3.77
C MET A 1 -2.66 -24.48 3.86
N ALA A 2 -2.46 -23.95 5.07
CA ALA A 2 -2.36 -22.52 5.31
C ALA A 2 -0.93 -22.16 5.73
N GLU A 3 -0.36 -21.12 5.12
CA GLU A 3 0.99 -20.62 5.41
C GLU A 3 0.99 -19.09 5.48
N VAL A 4 1.81 -18.52 6.36
CA VAL A 4 2.06 -17.07 6.41
C VAL A 4 3.53 -16.82 6.13
N ARG A 5 3.81 -16.07 5.06
CA ARG A 5 5.18 -15.79 4.61
C ARG A 5 5.32 -14.36 4.11
N ARG A 6 6.55 -13.93 3.85
CA ARG A 6 6.80 -12.64 3.19
C ARG A 6 6.25 -12.67 1.76
N ALA A 7 5.75 -11.52 1.31
CA ALA A 7 5.34 -11.36 -0.08
C ALA A 7 6.56 -11.50 -0.99
N GLU A 8 6.42 -12.29 -2.04
CA GLU A 8 7.40 -12.46 -3.10
C GLU A 8 6.92 -11.79 -4.39
N PRO A 9 7.80 -11.53 -5.38
CA PRO A 9 7.40 -10.89 -6.64
C PRO A 9 6.23 -11.57 -7.35
N ALA A 10 6.10 -12.89 -7.22
CA ALA A 10 4.99 -13.66 -7.79
C ALA A 10 3.63 -13.29 -7.18
N ASP A 11 3.60 -12.83 -5.92
CA ASP A 11 2.37 -12.48 -5.21
C ASP A 11 1.89 -11.06 -5.54
N PHE A 12 2.74 -10.21 -6.14
CA PHE A 12 2.46 -8.78 -6.26
C PHE A 12 1.14 -8.46 -6.96
N PRO A 13 0.74 -9.13 -8.05
CA PRO A 13 -0.55 -8.89 -8.66
C PRO A 13 -1.73 -9.25 -7.74
N ALA A 14 -1.60 -10.28 -6.90
CA ALA A 14 -2.65 -10.67 -5.96
C ALA A 14 -2.73 -9.69 -4.78
N VAL A 15 -1.59 -9.34 -4.21
CA VAL A 15 -1.49 -8.35 -3.12
C VAL A 15 -1.98 -6.98 -3.57
N ALA A 16 -1.64 -6.53 -4.78
CA ALA A 16 -2.10 -5.25 -5.32
C ALA A 16 -3.64 -5.19 -5.42
N ARG A 17 -4.30 -6.31 -5.75
CA ARG A 17 -5.77 -6.39 -5.75
C ARG A 17 -6.34 -6.31 -4.34
N LEU A 18 -5.75 -7.02 -3.38
CA LEU A 18 -6.15 -6.94 -1.98
C LEU A 18 -6.01 -5.50 -1.45
N LEU A 19 -4.84 -4.87 -1.65
CA LEU A 19 -4.60 -3.46 -1.33
C LEU A 19 -5.63 -2.53 -1.98
N HIS A 20 -5.96 -2.76 -3.25
CA HIS A 20 -6.98 -1.96 -3.93
C HIS A 20 -8.36 -2.07 -3.24
N THR A 21 -8.75 -3.25 -2.74
CA THR A 21 -10.04 -3.41 -2.07
C THR A 21 -10.19 -2.63 -0.77
N SER A 22 -9.09 -2.29 -0.08
CA SER A 22 -9.13 -1.50 1.17
C SER A 22 -9.63 -0.07 0.99
N GLY A 23 -9.43 0.47 -0.21
CA GLY A 23 -9.58 1.89 -0.48
C GLY A 23 -9.78 2.17 -1.96
N ALA A 24 -10.53 1.32 -2.66
CA ALA A 24 -10.66 1.32 -4.12
C ALA A 24 -10.96 2.72 -4.68
N ASP A 25 -11.95 3.41 -4.12
CA ASP A 25 -12.32 4.77 -4.53
C ASP A 25 -11.19 5.78 -4.32
N THR A 26 -10.45 5.66 -3.21
CA THR A 26 -9.32 6.55 -2.90
C THR A 26 -8.18 6.32 -3.89
N TYR A 27 -7.80 5.05 -4.11
CA TYR A 27 -6.74 4.69 -5.04
C TYR A 27 -7.10 5.04 -6.49
N ASP A 28 -8.35 4.84 -6.90
CA ASP A 28 -8.82 5.18 -8.24
C ASP A 28 -8.78 6.69 -8.48
N ARG A 29 -9.22 7.50 -7.51
CA ARG A 29 -9.14 8.97 -7.62
C ARG A 29 -7.70 9.44 -7.64
N PHE A 30 -6.86 8.84 -6.80
CA PHE A 30 -5.45 9.17 -6.63
C PHE A 30 -4.62 8.84 -7.89
N ALA A 31 -4.71 7.62 -8.39
CA ALA A 31 -3.96 7.16 -9.55
C ALA A 31 -4.65 7.46 -10.88
N GLY A 32 -5.95 7.79 -10.85
CA GLY A 32 -6.69 8.17 -12.04
C GLY A 32 -7.37 7.05 -12.80
N GLY A 33 -7.83 6.04 -12.06
CA GLY A 33 -8.57 4.89 -12.53
C GLY A 33 -7.96 3.59 -12.02
N ARG A 34 -8.81 2.56 -11.92
CA ARG A 34 -8.48 1.23 -11.39
C ARG A 34 -7.19 0.62 -11.93
N GLU A 35 -7.02 0.58 -13.24
CA GLU A 35 -5.83 -0.05 -13.82
C GLU A 35 -4.54 0.69 -13.43
N ARG A 36 -4.60 2.01 -13.36
CA ARG A 36 -3.45 2.83 -12.99
C ARG A 36 -3.15 2.68 -11.49
N ALA A 37 -4.19 2.61 -10.67
CA ALA A 37 -4.08 2.29 -9.25
C ALA A 37 -3.40 0.94 -9.02
N LEU A 38 -3.87 -0.12 -9.69
CA LEU A 38 -3.28 -1.46 -9.58
C LEU A 38 -1.81 -1.47 -10.02
N ARG A 39 -1.45 -0.80 -11.13
CA ARG A 39 -0.05 -0.68 -11.56
C ARG A 39 0.84 0.05 -10.55
N VAL A 40 0.32 1.09 -9.90
CA VAL A 40 1.06 1.83 -8.86
C VAL A 40 1.27 0.95 -7.63
N LEU A 41 0.21 0.25 -7.19
CA LEU A 41 0.28 -0.66 -6.05
C LEU A 41 1.24 -1.83 -6.31
N GLU A 42 1.15 -2.46 -7.47
CA GLU A 42 2.06 -3.53 -7.90
C GLU A 42 3.52 -3.06 -7.94
N ARG A 43 3.78 -1.88 -8.53
CA ARG A 43 5.12 -1.29 -8.54
C ARG A 43 5.62 -0.98 -7.13
N SER A 44 4.76 -0.50 -6.25
CA SER A 44 5.15 -0.15 -4.87
C SER A 44 5.58 -1.36 -4.04
N LEU A 45 5.05 -2.56 -4.35
CA LEU A 45 5.45 -3.81 -3.71
C LEU A 45 6.91 -4.16 -4.01
N GLY A 46 7.39 -3.84 -5.22
CA GLY A 46 8.78 -4.00 -5.62
C GLY A 46 9.71 -2.85 -5.25
N GLU A 47 9.20 -1.72 -4.75
CA GLU A 47 10.00 -0.56 -4.37
C GLU A 47 10.29 -0.58 -2.86
N PRO A 48 11.54 -0.80 -2.42
CA PRO A 48 11.86 -0.87 -1.00
C PRO A 48 11.51 0.41 -0.23
N GLY A 49 11.08 0.25 1.02
CA GLY A 49 10.87 1.38 1.92
C GLY A 49 9.59 2.17 1.65
N THR A 50 8.65 1.64 0.86
CA THR A 50 7.28 2.17 0.79
C THR A 50 6.41 1.58 1.91
N ALA A 51 5.19 2.07 2.07
CA ALA A 51 4.24 1.54 3.05
C ALA A 51 3.61 0.21 2.61
N SER A 52 3.83 -0.18 1.34
CA SER A 52 3.26 -1.35 0.68
C SER A 52 4.34 -2.22 0.05
N SER A 53 5.59 -2.09 0.48
CA SER A 53 6.73 -2.82 -0.08
C SER A 53 6.89 -4.22 0.51
N ALA A 54 7.47 -5.14 -0.26
CA ALA A 54 7.64 -6.53 0.14
C ALA A 54 8.44 -6.72 1.47
N ASP A 55 9.29 -5.76 1.86
CA ASP A 55 10.01 -5.80 3.14
C ASP A 55 9.09 -5.64 4.37
N VAL A 56 7.87 -5.16 4.19
CA VAL A 56 6.88 -4.99 5.27
C VAL A 56 5.57 -5.73 5.01
N VAL A 57 5.37 -6.28 3.82
CA VAL A 57 4.17 -7.04 3.48
C VAL A 57 4.36 -8.54 3.73
N TRP A 58 3.35 -9.11 4.38
CA TRP A 58 3.15 -10.54 4.60
C TRP A 58 1.92 -10.99 3.83
N VAL A 59 1.93 -12.24 3.37
CA VAL A 59 0.78 -12.88 2.74
C VAL A 59 0.38 -14.09 3.55
N ALA A 60 -0.93 -14.32 3.64
CA ALA A 60 -1.48 -15.60 4.06
C ALA A 60 -1.90 -16.36 2.79
N GLU A 61 -1.27 -17.51 2.59
CA GLU A 61 -1.55 -18.43 1.50
C GLU A 61 -2.46 -19.55 2.00
N LEU A 62 -3.52 -19.84 1.25
CA LEU A 62 -4.41 -20.96 1.47
C LEU A 62 -4.47 -21.80 0.19
N ASP A 63 -4.04 -23.06 0.29
CA ASP A 63 -4.08 -24.02 -0.82
C ASP A 63 -3.41 -23.50 -2.12
N GLY A 64 -2.23 -22.86 -1.99
CA GLY A 64 -1.50 -22.32 -3.14
C GLY A 64 -1.94 -20.91 -3.57
N THR A 65 -2.92 -20.32 -2.90
CA THR A 65 -3.52 -19.02 -3.28
C THR A 65 -3.36 -17.98 -2.19
N VAL A 66 -2.91 -16.78 -2.54
CA VAL A 66 -2.88 -15.64 -1.62
C VAL A 66 -4.32 -15.24 -1.25
N ALA A 67 -4.71 -15.50 0.00
CA ALA A 67 -6.04 -15.25 0.53
C ALA A 67 -6.11 -13.95 1.35
N ALA A 68 -4.98 -13.51 1.92
CA ALA A 68 -4.88 -12.25 2.63
C ALA A 68 -3.49 -11.63 2.51
N ALA A 69 -3.40 -10.32 2.73
CA ALA A 69 -2.17 -9.56 2.80
C ALA A 69 -2.18 -8.63 4.00
N MET A 70 -1.01 -8.45 4.62
CA MET A 70 -0.83 -7.57 5.77
C MET A 70 0.46 -6.77 5.62
N ALA A 71 0.39 -5.44 5.68
CA ALA A 71 1.55 -4.58 5.82
C ALA A 71 1.79 -4.28 7.31
N GLY A 72 3.02 -4.45 7.79
CA GLY A 72 3.37 -4.23 9.19
C GLY A 72 4.75 -3.59 9.38
N PHE A 73 4.80 -2.46 10.09
CA PHE A 73 6.05 -1.76 10.41
C PHE A 73 5.92 -0.85 11.64
N PRO A 74 7.02 -0.46 12.30
CA PRO A 74 7.00 0.49 13.40
C PRO A 74 6.44 1.87 12.98
N VAL A 75 5.59 2.50 13.80
CA VAL A 75 4.88 3.74 13.45
C VAL A 75 5.84 4.91 13.12
N TYR A 76 7.05 4.94 13.69
CA TYR A 76 8.04 5.97 13.34
C TYR A 76 8.47 5.92 11.86
N GLU A 77 8.28 4.77 11.18
CA GLU A 77 8.55 4.61 9.75
C GLU A 77 7.37 5.04 8.86
N ALA A 78 6.19 5.27 9.44
CA ALA A 78 4.98 5.54 8.67
C ALA A 78 5.12 6.77 7.76
N LEU A 79 5.66 7.88 8.27
CA LEU A 79 5.80 9.11 7.48
C LEU A 79 6.87 8.98 6.37
N PRO A 80 8.10 8.49 6.63
CA PRO A 80 9.07 8.16 5.58
C PRO A 80 8.50 7.24 4.49
N ARG A 81 7.84 6.14 4.89
CA ARG A 81 7.27 5.14 3.98
C ARG A 81 6.12 5.69 3.14
N SER A 82 5.25 6.49 3.75
CA SER A 82 4.15 7.16 3.05
C SER A 82 4.65 8.20 2.04
N ARG A 83 5.72 8.93 2.38
CA ARG A 83 6.38 9.86 1.44
C ARG A 83 7.05 9.12 0.28
N ALA A 84 7.66 7.97 0.52
CA ALA A 84 8.23 7.14 -0.54
C ALA A 84 7.14 6.65 -1.51
N PHE A 85 6.02 6.15 -0.98
CA PHE A 85 4.86 5.77 -1.79
C PHE A 85 4.32 6.94 -2.62
N LEU A 86 4.14 8.11 -1.99
CA LEU A 86 3.66 9.31 -2.68
C LEU A 86 4.60 9.72 -3.82
N ARG A 87 5.92 9.71 -3.61
CA ARG A 87 6.89 10.04 -4.67
C ARG A 87 6.81 9.06 -5.84
N LEU A 88 6.70 7.76 -5.55
CA LEU A 88 6.54 6.74 -6.58
C LEU A 88 5.25 6.98 -7.38
N ALA A 89 4.14 7.22 -6.69
CA ALA A 89 2.86 7.44 -7.33
C ALA A 89 2.83 8.72 -8.18
N LEU A 90 3.40 9.82 -7.69
CA LEU A 90 3.55 11.07 -8.45
C LEU A 90 4.44 10.88 -9.68
N GLY A 91 5.53 10.10 -9.57
CA GLY A 91 6.40 9.75 -10.69
C GLY A 91 5.70 8.92 -11.78
N SER A 92 4.63 8.21 -11.44
CA SER A 92 3.78 7.46 -12.38
C SER A 92 2.51 8.20 -12.84
N THR A 93 2.28 9.41 -12.32
CA THR A 93 1.05 10.19 -12.55
C THR A 93 1.37 11.46 -13.33
N PRO A 94 0.54 11.86 -14.33
CA PRO A 94 0.75 13.11 -15.02
C PRO A 94 0.73 14.34 -14.07
N PRO A 95 1.57 15.36 -14.31
CA PRO A 95 1.78 16.46 -13.38
C PRO A 95 0.51 17.26 -13.05
N TRP A 96 -0.45 17.33 -13.98
CA TRP A 96 -1.74 18.01 -13.76
C TRP A 96 -2.66 17.32 -12.75
N ARG A 97 -2.39 16.06 -12.36
CA ARG A 97 -3.16 15.35 -11.32
C ARG A 97 -2.51 15.37 -9.94
N TRP A 98 -1.29 15.89 -9.84
CA TRP A 98 -0.57 15.98 -8.57
C TRP A 98 -1.32 16.76 -7.49
N PRO A 99 -2.06 17.87 -7.77
CA PRO A 99 -2.79 18.59 -6.73
C PRO A 99 -3.83 17.72 -6.01
N VAL A 100 -4.53 16.85 -6.75
CA VAL A 100 -5.53 15.92 -6.18
C VAL A 100 -4.85 14.87 -5.32
N ALA A 101 -3.74 14.29 -5.80
CA ALA A 101 -2.95 13.31 -5.07
C ALA A 101 -2.40 13.87 -3.75
N LEU A 102 -1.86 15.10 -3.78
CA LEU A 102 -1.37 15.79 -2.60
C LEU A 102 -2.50 16.14 -1.62
N SER A 103 -3.64 16.62 -2.11
CA SER A 103 -4.81 16.93 -1.27
C SER A 103 -5.26 15.72 -0.46
N LEU A 104 -5.39 14.55 -1.10
CA LEU A 104 -5.77 13.30 -0.45
C LEU A 104 -4.75 12.85 0.60
N PHE A 105 -3.46 12.96 0.30
CA PHE A 105 -2.39 12.65 1.26
C PHE A 105 -2.47 13.54 2.51
N TRP A 106 -2.68 14.84 2.33
CA TRP A 106 -2.83 15.78 3.45
C TRP A 106 -4.10 15.52 4.26
N ALA A 107 -5.21 15.17 3.60
CA ALA A 107 -6.46 14.83 4.28
C ALA A 107 -6.31 13.57 5.15
N ALA A 108 -5.66 12.52 4.61
CA ALA A 108 -5.36 11.30 5.35
C ALA A 108 -4.46 11.57 6.58
N GLY A 109 -3.43 12.41 6.42
CA GLY A 109 -2.50 12.76 7.50
C GLY A 109 -3.11 13.59 8.65
N ARG A 110 -4.20 14.34 8.40
CA ARG A 110 -4.89 15.12 9.45
C ARG A 110 -5.94 14.31 10.23
N GLY A 111 -6.42 13.21 9.67
CA GLY A 111 -7.50 12.41 10.27
C GLY A 111 -7.04 11.37 11.29
N ALA A 112 -5.75 11.02 11.32
CA ALA A 112 -5.23 9.98 12.20
C ALA A 112 -4.76 10.58 13.55
N PRO A 113 -5.30 10.16 14.71
CA PRO A 113 -4.69 10.49 15.99
C PRO A 113 -3.28 9.90 16.03
N GLY A 114 -2.29 10.71 16.41
CA GLY A 114 -0.89 10.32 16.43
C GLY A 114 -0.68 9.13 17.38
N PRO A 115 -0.38 7.92 16.88
CA PRO A 115 -0.10 6.79 17.75
C PRO A 115 1.18 7.06 18.55
N PRO A 116 1.37 6.42 19.72
CA PRO A 116 2.65 6.45 20.41
C PRO A 116 3.79 6.04 19.47
N ALA A 117 4.97 6.67 19.58
CA ALA A 117 6.10 6.37 18.70
C ALA A 117 6.57 4.91 18.73
N ALA A 118 6.26 4.19 19.82
CA ALA A 118 6.54 2.77 20.01
C ALA A 118 5.44 1.83 19.46
N ALA A 119 4.36 2.37 18.89
CA ALA A 119 3.29 1.57 18.32
C ALA A 119 3.74 0.89 17.01
N PHE A 120 3.10 -0.22 16.68
CA PHE A 120 3.29 -0.95 15.44
C PHE A 120 2.09 -0.70 14.52
N TYR A 121 2.34 -0.23 13.31
CA TYR A 121 1.31 -0.05 12.29
C TYR A 121 0.99 -1.40 11.67
N VAL A 122 -0.30 -1.70 11.51
CA VAL A 122 -0.79 -2.89 10.83
C VAL A 122 -1.94 -2.49 9.92
N ASP A 123 -1.83 -2.83 8.63
CA ASP A 123 -2.92 -2.78 7.66
C ASP A 123 -3.14 -4.19 7.11
N ALA A 124 -4.36 -4.72 7.21
CA ALA A 124 -4.66 -6.12 6.91
C ALA A 124 -5.89 -6.23 6.02
N LEU A 125 -5.79 -7.06 4.98
CA LEU A 125 -6.78 -7.18 3.91
C LEU A 125 -6.99 -8.63 3.54
N ALA A 126 -8.25 -9.03 3.44
CA ALA A 126 -8.68 -10.36 3.08
C ALA A 126 -9.72 -10.28 1.96
N SER A 127 -9.72 -11.24 1.04
CA SER A 127 -10.69 -11.37 -0.06
C SER A 127 -11.60 -12.58 0.11
#